data_AF-A0A830BAS3-F1
#
_entry.id   AF-A0A830BAS3-F1
#
_cell.length_a   1.000
_cell.length_b   1.000
_cell.length_c   1.000
_cell.angle_alpha   90.00
_cell.angle_beta   90.00
_cell.angle_gamma   90.00
#
_symmetry.space_group_name_H-M   'P 1'
#
loop_
_entity.id
_entity.type
_entity.pdbx_description
1 polymer ?
#
loop_
_entity_poly.entity_id
_entity_poly.type
_entity_poly.pdbx_seq_one_letter_code
_entity_poly.pdbx_strand_id
1 'polypeptide(L)' 'MGRECELNLRLGMRPWIAGSYSPLVAAATTVFLIYPSGQGSFSVGMPLRISGTFSFMIVFRVEQDILKHPFQA' A
#
# COMPACT_ATOMS: atom_id res chain seq x y z
N MET A 1 8.43 -0.94 -10.66
CA MET A 1 7.70 -1.46 -11.83
C MET A 1 8.50 -1.39 -13.12
N GLY A 2 8.88 -0.21 -13.60
CA GLY A 2 9.57 -0.04 -14.90
C GLY A 2 10.84 -0.89 -15.05
N ARG A 3 11.76 -0.84 -14.07
CA ARG A 3 13.00 -1.63 -14.11
C ARG A 3 12.77 -3.14 -14.12
N GLU A 4 11.77 -3.64 -13.38
CA GLU A 4 11.48 -5.07 -13.27
C GLU A 4 10.83 -5.59 -14.55
N CYS A 5 10.02 -4.76 -15.21
CA CYS A 5 9.46 -5.06 -16.52
C CYS A 5 10.54 -5.08 -17.61
N GLU A 6 11.41 -4.06 -17.62
CA GLU A 6 12.50 -3.96 -18.58
C GLU A 6 13.52 -5.10 -18.43
N LEU A 7 13.87 -5.47 -17.19
CA LEU A 7 14.77 -6.59 -16.92
C LEU A 7 14.16 -7.93 -17.38
N ASN A 8 12.88 -8.18 -17.08
CA ASN A 8 12.21 -9.40 -17.55
C ASN A 8 12.14 -9.50 -19.07
N LEU A 9 11.90 -8.37 -19.74
CA LEU A 9 11.83 -8.30 -21.20
C LEU A 9 13.22 -8.52 -21.83
N ARG A 10 14.28 -7.96 -21.23
CA ARG A 10 15.68 -8.18 -21.62
C ARG A 10 16.14 -9.64 -21.40
N LEU A 11 15.61 -10.32 -20.38
CA LEU A 11 15.91 -11.72 -20.05
C LEU A 11 14.99 -12.74 -20.74
N GLY A 12 13.98 -12.30 -21.51
CA GLY A 12 12.97 -13.19 -22.11
C GLY A 12 12.10 -13.92 -21.08
N MET A 13 12.06 -13.45 -19.84
CA MET A 13 11.28 -14.02 -18.75
C MET A 13 9.83 -13.56 -18.82
N ARG A 14 8.89 -14.42 -18.41
CA ARG A 14 7.46 -14.07 -18.37
C ARG A 14 7.24 -12.89 -17.42
N PRO A 15 6.51 -11.83 -17.80
CA PRO A 15 6.46 -10.55 -17.09
C PRO A 15 5.62 -10.55 -15.79
N TRP A 16 5.36 -11.73 -15.22
CA TRP A 16 4.52 -11.90 -14.04
C TRP A 16 5.13 -11.26 -12.78
N ILE A 17 6.45 -11.07 -12.70
CA ILE A 17 7.12 -10.46 -11.53
C ILE A 17 6.66 -9.01 -11.34
N ALA A 18 6.55 -8.23 -12.42
CA ALA A 18 6.04 -6.86 -12.35
C ALA A 18 4.54 -6.83 -11.98
N GLY A 19 3.77 -7.80 -12.46
CA GLY A 19 2.37 -7.99 -12.09
C GLY A 19 2.19 -8.31 -10.60
N SER A 20 2.97 -9.25 -10.07
CA SER A 20 2.91 -9.66 -8.66
C SER A 20 3.37 -8.57 -7.67
N TYR A 21 4.22 -7.64 -8.11
CA TYR A 21 4.63 -6.51 -7.28
C TYR A 21 3.53 -5.43 -7.19
N SER A 22 2.59 -5.40 -8.14
CA SER A 22 1.57 -4.34 -8.28
C SER A 22 0.62 -4.20 -7.09
N PRO A 23 0.11 -5.29 -6.49
CA PRO A 23 -0.69 -5.21 -5.27
C PRO A 23 0.04 -4.55 -4.10
N LEU A 24 1.33 -4.83 -3.91
CA LEU A 24 2.11 -4.24 -2.82
C LEU A 24 2.31 -2.74 -3.03
N VAL A 25 2.56 -2.32 -4.27
CA VAL A 25 2.71 -0.90 -4.60
C VAL A 25 1.40 -0.17 -4.45
N ALA A 26 0.27 -0.76 -4.89
CA ALA A 26 -1.05 -0.19 -4.66
C ALA A 26 -1.35 -0.02 -3.16
N ALA A 27 -1.07 -1.05 -2.35
CA ALA A 27 -1.25 -0.96 -0.89
C ALA A 27 -0.40 0.15 -0.25
N ALA A 28 0.87 0.27 -0.64
CA ALA A 28 1.75 1.32 -0.16
C ALA A 28 1.26 2.71 -0.57
N THR A 29 0.86 2.90 -1.84
CA THR A 29 0.29 4.16 -2.33
C THR A 29 -0.98 4.54 -1.58
N THR A 30 -1.86 3.57 -1.28
CA THR A 30 -3.09 3.83 -0.54
C THR A 30 -2.81 4.31 0.89
N VAL A 31 -1.90 3.66 1.60
CA VAL A 31 -1.61 3.95 3.01
C VAL A 31 -0.75 5.21 3.20
N PHE A 32 0.19 5.48 2.29
CA PHE A 32 1.11 6.61 2.40
C PHE A 32 0.66 7.88 1.65
N LEU A 33 -0.20 7.77 0.64
CA LEU A 33 -0.60 8.91 -0.19
C LEU A 33 -2.12 9.13 -0.20
N ILE A 34 -2.92 8.11 -0.53
CA ILE A 34 -4.38 8.29 -0.70
C ILE A 34 -5.06 8.58 0.64
N TYR A 35 -4.75 7.82 1.69
CA TYR A 35 -5.31 8.01 3.03
C TYR A 35 -4.99 9.39 3.64
N PRO A 36 -3.72 9.82 3.74
CA PRO A 36 -3.41 11.16 4.27
C PRO A 36 -3.94 12.29 3.38
N SER A 37 -4.01 12.08 2.06
CA SER A 37 -4.62 13.05 1.15
C SER A 37 -6.13 13.18 1.38
N GLY A 38 -6.83 12.08 1.66
CA GLY A 38 -8.26 12.08 1.99
C GLY A 38 -8.57 12.70 3.35
N GLN A 39 -7.62 12.66 4.29
CA GLN A 39 -7.75 13.25 5.63
C GLN A 39 -7.23 14.68 5.73
N GLY A 40 -6.61 15.21 4.65
CA GLY A 40 -6.10 16.58 4.58
C GLY A 40 -4.76 16.82 5.28
N SER A 41 -4.07 15.76 5.73
CA SER A 41 -2.76 15.88 6.39
C SER A 41 -1.93 14.59 6.30
N PHE A 42 -0.67 14.74 5.87
CA PHE A 42 0.33 13.66 5.90
C PHE A 42 0.72 13.22 7.32
N SER A 43 0.39 14.00 8.34
CA SER A 43 0.65 13.63 9.74
C SER A 43 -0.25 12.50 10.25
N VAL A 44 -1.35 12.20 9.55
CA VAL A 44 -2.25 11.07 9.88
C VAL A 44 -1.95 9.83 9.02
N GLY A 45 -1.05 9.96 8.05
CA GLY A 45 -0.53 8.83 7.28
C GLY A 45 0.31 7.88 8.13
N MET A 46 0.58 6.68 7.61
CA MET A 46 1.32 5.67 8.36
C MET A 46 2.76 6.14 8.66
N PRO A 47 3.17 6.21 9.94
CA PRO A 47 4.54 6.57 10.30
C PRO A 47 5.52 5.43 9.97
N LEU A 48 6.73 5.78 9.52
CA LEU A 48 7.81 4.83 9.19
C LEU A 48 8.53 4.29 10.44
N ARG A 49 7.76 3.85 11.45
CA ARG A 49 8.25 3.27 12.70
C ARG A 49 7.38 2.08 13.08
N ILE A 50 7.98 1.03 13.63
CA ILE A 50 7.29 -0.23 13.99
C ILE A 50 6.08 0.03 14.90
N SER A 51 6.27 0.80 15.98
CA SER A 51 5.18 1.17 16.91
C SER A 51 4.10 2.06 16.26
N GLY A 52 4.51 2.86 15.29
CA GLY A 52 3.63 3.74 14.58
C GLY A 52 2.72 3.01 13.57
N THR A 53 3.20 1.92 12.97
CA THR A 53 2.37 1.01 12.15
C THR A 53 1.23 0.40 12.97
N PHE A 54 1.51 -0.05 14.20
CA PHE A 54 0.46 -0.59 15.09
C PHE A 54 -0.54 0.48 15.50
N SER A 55 -0.06 1.70 15.81
CA SER A 55 -0.92 2.84 16.17
C SER A 55 -1.83 3.25 15.02
N PHE A 56 -1.28 3.32 13.80
CA PHE A 56 -2.04 3.58 12.58
C PHE A 56 -3.12 2.52 12.36
N MET A 57 -2.80 1.24 12.52
CA MET A 57 -3.76 0.16 12.32
C MET A 57 -4.94 0.20 13.32
N ILE A 58 -4.70 0.64 14.57
CA ILE A 58 -5.75 0.81 15.57
C ILE A 58 -6.64 2.01 15.23
N VAL A 59 -6.05 3.16 14.93
CA VAL A 59 -6.79 4.38 14.55
C VAL A 59 -7.60 4.14 13.28
N PHE A 60 -6.98 3.52 12.28
CA PHE A 60 -7.62 3.18 11.00
C PHE A 60 -8.78 2.19 11.18
N ARG A 61 -8.67 1.23 12.12
CA ARG A 61 -9.78 0.33 12.47
C ARG A 61 -10.95 1.06 13.12
N VAL A 62 -10.68 2.01 14.01
CA VAL A 62 -11.72 2.79 14.71
C VAL A 62 -12.39 3.80 13.78
N GLU A 63 -11.61 4.44 12.91
CA GLU A 63 -12.04 5.55 12.08
C GLU A 63 -12.78 5.10 10.80
N GLN A 64 -12.48 3.89 10.29
CA GLN A 64 -13.06 3.37 9.05
C GLN A 64 -13.89 2.07 9.22
N ASP A 65 -14.03 1.54 10.45
CA ASP A 65 -14.73 0.26 10.76
C ASP A 65 -14.39 -0.88 9.78
N ILE A 66 -13.08 -1.06 9.58
CA ILE A 66 -12.46 -1.98 8.61
C ILE A 66 -12.95 -3.42 8.69
N LEU A 67 -13.49 -3.85 9.83
CA LEU A 67 -14.01 -5.22 9.97
C LEU A 67 -15.27 -5.46 9.11
N LYS A 68 -15.94 -4.40 8.65
CA LYS A 68 -17.16 -4.50 7.83
C LYS A 68 -16.93 -4.29 6.33
N HIS A 69 -15.71 -3.96 5.90
CA HIS A 69 -15.46 -3.63 4.51
C HIS A 69 -15.13 -4.89 3.68
N PRO A 70 -15.92 -5.21 2.63
CA PRO A 70 -15.82 -6.49 1.90
C PRO A 70 -14.53 -6.66 1.10
N PHE A 71 -13.78 -5.58 0.86
CA PHE A 71 -12.49 -5.60 0.14
C PHE A 71 -11.28 -5.95 1.03
N GLN A 72 -11.50 -6.27 2.31
CA GLN A 72 -10.45 -6.68 3.25
C GLN A 72 -10.45 -8.17 3.60
N ALA A 73 -11.43 -8.93 3.08
CA ALA A 73 -11.51 -10.38 3.22
C ALA A 73 -10.63 -11.09 2.20
#